data_AF-A0A6I9UXJ1-F1
#
_entry.id   AF-A0A6I9UXJ1-F1
#
_cell.length_a   1.000
_cell.length_b   1.000
_cell.length_c   1.000
_cell.angle_alpha   90.00
_cell.angle_beta   90.00
_cell.angle_gamma   90.00
#
_symmetry.space_group_name_H-M   'P 1'
#
loop_
_entity.id
_entity.type
_entity.pdbx_description
1 polymer ?
#
loop_
_entity_poly.entity_id
_entity_poly.type
_entity_poly.pdbx_seq_one_letter_code
_entity_poly.pdbx_strand_id
1 'polypeptide(L)' 'MIGLDKRYVWAVLPFIGFAIGHFLDKKETERMTLFRDKSALYARPAGSEGKPPSW' A
#
# COMPACT_ATOMS: atom_id res chain seq x y z
N MET A 1 27.91 -8.62 24.43
CA MET A 1 27.80 -7.51 23.47
C MET A 1 26.93 -8.01 22.33
N ILE A 2 25.79 -7.38 22.07
CA ILE A 2 24.98 -7.70 20.87
C ILE A 2 25.74 -7.08 19.69
N GLY A 3 26.72 -7.81 19.17
CA GLY A 3 27.47 -7.39 18.00
C GLY A 3 26.55 -7.49 16.79
N LEU A 4 26.15 -6.34 16.25
CA LEU A 4 25.45 -6.30 14.98
C LEU A 4 26.44 -6.77 13.91
N ASP A 5 26.43 -8.07 13.59
CA ASP A 5 27.23 -8.61 12.50
C ASP A 5 26.85 -7.85 11.23
N LYS A 6 27.86 -7.33 10.53
CA LYS A 6 27.68 -6.59 9.27
C LYS A 6 26.87 -7.42 8.26
N ARG A 7 26.91 -8.75 8.35
CA ARG A 7 26.07 -9.67 7.56
C ARG A 7 24.58 -9.50 7.83
N TYR A 8 24.16 -9.30 9.08
CA TYR A 8 22.76 -9.06 9.42
C TYR A 8 22.27 -7.72 8.90
N VAL A 9 23.11 -6.69 8.89
CA VAL A 9 22.77 -5.38 8.31
C VAL A 9 22.45 -5.51 6.83
N TRP A 10 23.33 -6.18 6.07
CA TRP A 10 23.12 -6.41 4.65
C TRP A 10 21.92 -7.34 4.37
N ALA A 11 21.61 -8.28 5.26
CA ALA A 11 20.42 -9.11 5.14
C ALA A 11 19.13 -8.34 5.40
N VAL A 12 19.13 -7.36 6.32
CA VAL A 12 17.94 -6.57 6.69
C VAL A 12 17.67 -5.44 5.69
N LEU A 13 18.69 -4.88 5.05
CA LEU A 13 18.58 -3.73 4.16
C LEU A 13 17.54 -3.92 3.02
N PRO A 14 17.46 -5.07 2.31
CA PRO A 14 16.43 -5.28 1.29
C PRO A 14 15.01 -5.27 1.85
N PHE A 15 14.80 -5.82 3.07
CA PHE A 15 13.47 -5.83 3.69
C PHE A 15 13.02 -4.42 4.07
N ILE A 16 13.93 -3.57 4.53
CA ILE A 16 13.64 -2.15 4.79
C ILE A 16 13.25 -1.46 3.48
N GLY A 17 14.02 -1.67 2.40
CA GLY A 17 13.72 -1.11 1.09
C GLY A 17 12.34 -1.54 0.58
N PHE A 18 12.02 -2.83 0.68
CA PHE A 18 10.70 -3.37 0.33
C PHE A 18 9.58 -2.75 1.17
N ALA A 19 9.75 -2.67 2.49
CA ALA A 19 8.73 -2.11 3.38
C ALA A 19 8.44 -0.64 3.06
N ILE A 20 9.48 0.16 2.79
CA ILE A 20 9.32 1.56 2.39
C ILE A 20 8.64 1.66 1.03
N GLY A 21 9.11 0.90 0.03
CA GLY A 21 8.51 0.89 -1.31
C GLY A 21 7.02 0.54 -1.27
N HIS A 22 6.67 -0.56 -0.59
CA HIS A 22 5.28 -0.99 -0.41
C HIS A 22 4.42 0.04 0.31
N PHE A 23 4.99 0.73 1.32
CA PHE A 23 4.29 1.81 2.01
C PHE A 23 3.99 2.99 1.08
N LEU A 24 4.97 3.41 0.26
CA LEU A 24 4.80 4.49 -0.71
C LEU A 24 3.79 4.12 -1.79
N ASP A 25 3.85 2.89 -2.32
CA ASP A 25 2.89 2.40 -3.33
C ASP A 25 1.45 2.42 -2.80
N LYS A 26 1.23 2.01 -1.54
CA LYS A 26 -0.09 2.11 -0.91
C LYS A 26 -0.59 3.55 -0.82
N LYS A 27 0.29 4.49 -0.45
CA LYS A 27 -0.06 5.92 -0.38
C LYS A 27 -0.40 6.49 -1.75
N GLU A 28 0.32 6.08 -2.79
CA GLU A 28 0.03 6.49 -4.16
C GLU A 28 -1.32 5.90 -4.62
N THR A 29 -1.60 4.65 -4.27
CA THR A 29 -2.90 4.02 -4.54
C THR A 29 -4.05 4.77 -3.85
N GLU A 30 -3.87 5.21 -2.60
CA GLU A 30 -4.83 6.05 -1.88
C GLU A 30 -5.07 7.41 -2.57
N ARG A 31 -4.06 7.99 -3.24
CA ARG A 31 -4.22 9.22 -4.04
C ARG A 31 -4.99 8.97 -5.34
N MET A 32 -4.90 7.78 -5.89
CA MET A 32 -5.55 7.38 -7.15
C MET A 32 -7.01 6.93 -6.99
N THR A 33 -7.71 7.36 -5.94
CA THR A 33 -9.09 6.92 -5.66
C THR A 33 -10.19 7.79 -6.29
N LEU A 34 -9.86 8.85 -7.03
CA LEU A 34 -10.87 9.80 -7.56
C LEU A 34 -11.90 9.12 -8.48
N PHE A 35 -11.47 8.12 -9.26
CA PHE A 35 -12.31 7.34 -10.16
C PHE A 35 -12.79 6.00 -9.55
N ARG A 36 -12.45 5.73 -8.29
CA ARG A 36 -12.89 4.52 -7.60
C ARG A 36 -14.41 4.46 -7.56
N ASP A 37 -14.95 3.26 -7.85
CA ASP A 37 -16.39 2.97 -7.85
C ASP A 37 -17.23 3.85 -8.82
N LYS A 38 -16.60 4.39 -9.87
CA LYS A 38 -17.24 5.26 -10.88
C LYS A 38 -17.05 4.77 -12.32
N SER A 39 -16.40 3.62 -12.54
CA SER A 39 -16.19 3.08 -13.88
C SER A 39 -17.48 2.47 -14.44
N ALA A 40 -17.62 2.39 -15.77
CA ALA A 40 -18.82 1.84 -16.39
C ALA A 40 -19.15 0.39 -15.96
N LEU A 41 -18.12 -0.40 -15.60
CA LEU A 41 -18.29 -1.80 -15.20
C LEU A 41 -18.41 -2.00 -13.68
N TYR A 42 -17.81 -1.12 -12.88
CA TYR A 42 -17.72 -1.29 -11.42
C TYR A 42 -18.26 -0.08 -10.65
N ALA A 43 -19.14 0.71 -11.28
CA ALA A 43 -19.86 1.76 -10.60
C ALA A 43 -20.73 1.17 -9.48
N ARG A 44 -20.66 1.76 -8.28
CA ARG A 44 -21.47 1.30 -7.15
C ARG A 44 -22.90 1.84 -7.20
N PRO A 45 -23.88 1.07 -6.71
CA PRO A 45 -25.25 1.55 -6.57
C PRO A 45 -25.34 2.69 -5.54
N ALA A 46 -26.32 3.57 -5.73
CA ALA A 46 -26.62 4.69 -4.83
C ALA A 46 -26.81 4.22 -3.37
N GLY A 47 -26.32 5.00 -2.40
CA GLY A 47 -26.36 4.63 -0.97
C GLY A 47 -25.20 3.75 -0.49
N SER A 48 -24.15 3.60 -1.30
CA SER A 48 -22.92 2.87 -0.93
C SER A 48 -21.84 3.76 -0.31
N GLU A 49 -22.13 5.04 -0.02
CA GLU A 49 -21.14 6.05 0.42
C GLU A 49 -20.41 5.69 1.74
N GLY A 50 -21.04 4.91 2.62
CA GLY A 50 -20.46 4.49 3.91
C GLY A 50 -19.81 3.11 3.92
N LYS A 51 -19.79 2.40 2.79
CA LYS A 51 -19.22 1.04 2.70
C LYS A 51 -17.72 1.10 2.42
N PRO A 52 -16.93 0.11 2.91
CA PRO A 52 -15.52 0.04 2.59
C PRO A 52 -15.28 0.01 1.07
N PRO A 53 -14.14 0.53 0.58
CA PRO A 53 -13.81 0.57 -0.85
C PRO A 53 -13.78 -0.83 -1.48
N SER A 54 -13.83 -0.91 -2.81
CA SER A 54 -13.84 -2.18 -3.54
C SER A 54 -12.52 -2.96 -3.48
N TRP A 55 -11.47 -2.34 -2.94
CA TRP A 55 -10.14 -2.88 -2.76
C TRP A 55 -9.47 -2.20 -1.56
#